data_AF-T0ZLW9-F1
#
_entry.id   AF-T0ZLW9-F1
#
_cell.length_a   1.000
_cell.length_b   1.000
_cell.length_c   1.000
_cell.angle_alpha   90.00
_cell.angle_beta   90.00
_cell.angle_gamma   90.00
#
_symmetry.space_group_name_H-M   'P 1'
#
loop_
_entity.id
_entity.type
_entity.pdbx_description
1 polymer ?
#
loop_
_entity_poly.entity_id
_entity_poly.type
_entity_poly.pdbx_seq_one_letter_code
_entity_poly.pdbx_strand_id
1 'polypeptide(L)'
;NGRVIIDNCAWQIILQQRSESIEAAVKTGRLGLDPYAKDMLKSVHTLPGRFSEMMIRRGSDEWGIVRFVADRFSQILFSTKGWERNEVLAVAQRGGDVAAFINSKIAEEQANV
;
A
#
# COMPACT_ATOMS: atom_id res chain seq x y z
N ASN A 1 3.22 1.32 -24.63
CA ASN A 1 1.92 1.72 -24.06
C ASN A 1 1.99 2.19 -22.61
N GLY A 2 2.60 1.45 -21.67
CA GLY A 2 2.66 1.87 -20.25
C GLY A 2 3.36 3.21 -19.96
N ARG A 3 4.36 3.61 -20.76
CA ARG A 3 5.10 4.86 -20.59
C ARG A 3 4.20 6.11 -20.70
N VAL A 4 3.37 6.15 -21.73
CA VAL A 4 2.46 7.28 -21.99
C VAL A 4 1.41 7.43 -20.89
N ILE A 5 1.03 6.33 -20.25
CA ILE A 5 0.08 6.34 -19.12
C ILE A 5 0.72 7.02 -17.92
N ILE A 6 1.96 6.64 -17.59
CA ILE A 6 2.70 7.22 -16.45
C ILE A 6 2.99 8.71 -16.69
N ASP A 7 3.38 9.07 -17.91
CA ASP A 7 3.76 10.45 -18.26
C ASP A 7 2.54 11.41 -18.29
N ASN A 8 1.32 10.91 -18.54
CA ASN A 8 0.09 11.71 -18.54
C ASN A 8 -0.66 11.69 -17.19
N CYS A 9 -0.21 10.91 -16.20
CA CYS A 9 -0.82 10.92 -14.89
C CYS A 9 -0.44 12.19 -14.12
N ALA A 10 -1.45 13.02 -13.81
CA ALA A 10 -1.24 14.20 -12.97
C ALA A 10 -0.75 13.84 -11.56
N TRP A 11 -1.27 12.74 -10.99
CA TRP A 11 -0.91 12.25 -9.67
C TRP A 11 -0.31 10.86 -9.75
N GLN A 12 0.78 10.65 -9.00
CA GLN A 12 1.44 9.36 -8.91
C GLN A 12 1.63 8.99 -7.44
N ILE A 13 1.21 7.77 -7.10
CA ILE A 13 1.38 7.19 -5.77
C ILE A 13 2.42 6.08 -5.90
N ILE A 14 3.56 6.27 -5.26
CA ILE A 14 4.72 5.39 -5.35
C ILE A 14 4.91 4.72 -3.99
N LEU A 15 4.69 3.41 -3.96
CA LEU A 15 4.92 2.55 -2.80
C LEU A 15 6.40 2.20 -2.68
N GLN A 16 6.79 1.52 -1.60
CA GLN A 16 8.14 0.99 -1.40
C GLN A 16 8.65 0.26 -2.67
N GLN A 17 9.79 0.73 -3.19
CA GLN A 17 10.49 0.14 -4.32
C GLN A 17 11.88 -0.33 -3.88
N ARG A 18 12.47 -1.25 -4.65
CA ARG A 18 13.89 -1.61 -4.49
C ARG A 18 14.78 -0.44 -4.92
N SER A 19 15.87 -0.19 -4.20
CA SER A 19 16.81 0.91 -4.46
C SER A 19 17.32 0.93 -5.90
N GLU A 20 17.64 -0.24 -6.47
CA GLU A 20 18.12 -0.39 -7.84
C GLU A 20 17.04 0.00 -8.86
N SER A 21 15.77 -0.24 -8.54
CA SER A 21 14.64 0.10 -9.41
C SER A 21 14.41 1.62 -9.43
N ILE A 22 14.58 2.29 -8.28
CA ILE A 22 14.54 3.75 -8.18
C ILE A 22 15.66 4.36 -9.02
N GLU A 23 16.88 3.84 -8.90
CA GLU A 23 18.04 4.34 -9.64
C GLU A 23 17.90 4.16 -11.15
N ALA A 24 17.40 3.01 -11.58
CA ALA A 24 17.10 2.76 -12.98
C ALA A 24 16.00 3.71 -13.50
N ALA A 25 14.96 3.98 -12.70
CA ALA A 25 13.87 4.87 -13.09
C ALA A 25 14.33 6.35 -13.23
N VAL A 26 15.19 6.82 -12.33
CA VAL A 26 15.80 8.16 -12.42
C VAL A 26 16.74 8.24 -13.62
N LYS A 27 17.63 7.26 -13.81
CA LYS A 27 18.58 7.24 -14.94
C LYS A 27 17.89 7.20 -16.30
N THR A 28 16.76 6.52 -16.41
CA THR A 28 15.98 6.43 -17.65
C THR A 28 15.07 7.64 -17.89
N GLY A 29 15.10 8.65 -17.01
CA GLY A 29 14.25 9.83 -17.08
C GLY A 29 12.76 9.53 -16.86
N ARG A 30 12.42 8.36 -16.29
CA ARG A 30 11.03 7.95 -16.02
C ARG A 30 10.51 8.50 -14.71
N LEU A 31 11.41 8.82 -13.78
CA LEU A 31 11.12 9.62 -12.59
C LEU A 31 11.99 10.86 -12.64
N GLY A 32 11.39 12.00 -13.01
CA GLY A 32 11.98 13.32 -12.76
C GLY A 32 11.90 13.62 -11.27
N LEU A 33 12.80 13.04 -10.48
CA LEU A 33 12.98 13.33 -9.07
C LEU A 33 14.29 14.09 -8.88
N ASP A 34 14.27 15.10 -8.01
CA ASP A 34 15.50 15.67 -7.49
C ASP A 34 16.25 14.64 -6.60
N PRO A 35 17.55 14.86 -6.30
CA PRO A 35 18.33 13.95 -5.47
C PRO A 35 17.76 13.72 -4.07
N TYR A 36 17.15 14.74 -3.45
CA TYR A 36 16.56 14.65 -2.12
C TYR A 36 15.28 13.80 -2.14
N ALA A 37 14.41 14.01 -3.12
CA ALA A 37 13.21 13.22 -3.35
C ALA A 37 13.54 11.75 -3.64
N LYS A 38 14.63 11.49 -4.37
CA LYS A 38 15.14 10.14 -4.60
C LYS A 38 15.54 9.45 -3.30
N ASP A 39 16.28 10.13 -2.43
CA ASP A 39 16.71 9.55 -1.15
C ASP A 39 15.54 9.36 -0.19
N MET A 40 14.58 10.28 -0.20
CA MET A 40 13.32 10.13 0.54
C MET A 40 12.48 8.96 0.02
N LEU A 41 12.42 8.72 -1.29
CA LEU A 41 11.73 7.57 -1.84
C LEU A 41 12.38 6.25 -1.42
N LYS A 42 13.71 6.22 -1.24
CA LYS A 42 14.43 5.04 -0.73
C LYS A 42 14.11 4.75 0.74
N SER A 43 13.69 5.75 1.53
CA SER A 43 13.31 5.54 2.94
C SER A 43 11.90 5.02 3.12
N VAL A 44 11.04 5.09 2.09
CA VAL A 44 9.65 4.62 2.13
C VAL A 44 9.60 3.14 2.46
N HIS A 45 8.96 2.80 3.58
CA HIS A 45 8.85 1.42 4.04
C HIS A 45 7.42 1.00 4.34
N THR A 46 7.10 -0.27 4.08
CA THR A 46 5.84 -0.88 4.48
C THR A 46 6.07 -1.89 5.59
N LEU A 47 5.38 -1.70 6.71
CA LEU A 47 5.34 -2.63 7.83
C LEU A 47 3.97 -3.36 7.82
N PRO A 48 3.92 -4.63 7.38
CA PRO A 48 2.66 -5.37 7.27
C PRO A 48 1.86 -5.36 8.58
N GLY A 49 0.54 -5.12 8.48
CA GLY A 49 -0.37 -5.06 9.62
C GLY A 49 -0.31 -3.77 10.45
N ARG A 50 0.62 -2.85 10.16
CA ARG A 50 0.72 -1.56 10.85
C ARG A 50 0.50 -0.39 9.92
N PHE A 51 1.35 -0.25 8.90
CA PHE A 51 1.25 0.86 7.96
C PHE A 51 1.99 0.61 6.66
N SER A 52 1.59 1.33 5.61
CA SER A 52 2.35 1.43 4.36
C SER A 52 2.68 2.90 4.11
N GLU A 53 3.96 3.21 3.96
CA GLU A 53 4.37 4.53 3.50
C GLU A 53 4.29 4.59 1.97
N MET A 54 3.90 5.76 1.47
CA MET A 54 3.82 6.04 0.04
C MET A 54 4.18 7.48 -0.25
N MET A 55 4.88 7.69 -1.36
CA MET A 55 5.12 9.02 -1.91
C MET A 55 3.96 9.37 -2.83
N ILE A 56 3.28 10.47 -2.55
CA ILE A 56 2.30 11.07 -3.45
C ILE A 56 3.00 12.24 -4.13
N ARG A 57 3.02 12.26 -5.47
CA ARG A 57 3.62 13.34 -6.24
C ARG A 57 2.73 13.86 -7.35
N ARG A 58 2.94 15.12 -7.69
CA ARG A 58 2.41 15.83 -8.85
C ARG A 58 3.59 16.51 -9.56
N GLY A 59 3.95 16.02 -10.75
CA GLY A 59 5.15 16.50 -11.44
C GLY A 59 6.46 16.17 -10.71
N SER A 60 7.50 16.98 -10.93
CA SER A 60 8.85 16.77 -10.38
C SER A 60 9.03 17.35 -8.98
N ASP A 61 8.41 18.49 -8.70
CA ASP A 61 8.78 19.34 -7.57
C ASP A 61 7.76 19.29 -6.42
N GLU A 62 6.56 18.74 -6.67
CA GLU A 62 5.51 18.64 -5.64
C GLU A 62 5.32 17.19 -5.25
N TRP A 63 5.81 16.84 -4.07
CA TRP A 63 5.67 15.50 -3.53
C TRP A 63 5.64 15.54 -2.00
N GLY A 64 5.06 14.50 -1.43
CA GLY A 64 5.03 14.28 0.01
C GLY A 64 4.98 12.78 0.33
N ILE A 65 5.60 12.39 1.43
CA ILE A 65 5.46 11.02 1.95
C ILE A 65 4.35 11.02 2.99
N VAL A 66 3.44 10.08 2.82
CA VAL A 66 2.33 9.86 3.75
C VAL A 66 2.36 8.43 4.25
N ARG A 67 1.79 8.22 5.43
CA ARG A 67 1.60 6.91 6.02
C ARG A 67 0.14 6.52 5.91
N PHE A 68 -0.12 5.44 5.20
CA PHE A 68 -1.44 4.82 5.14
C PHE A 68 -1.58 3.79 6.24
N VAL A 69 -2.52 4.04 7.15
CA VAL A 69 -2.90 3.13 8.23
C VAL A 69 -4.32 2.67 7.96
N ALA A 70 -4.46 1.41 7.54
CA ALA A 70 -5.77 0.80 7.35
C ALA A 70 -6.35 0.38 8.70
N ASP A 71 -7.65 0.58 8.88
CA ASP A 71 -8.38 0.02 10.01
C ASP A 71 -8.33 -1.53 9.98
N ARG A 72 -8.50 -2.17 11.14
CA ARG A 72 -8.34 -3.62 11.27
C ARG A 72 -9.32 -4.41 10.40
N PHE A 73 -10.53 -3.89 10.21
CA PHE A 73 -11.53 -4.53 9.35
C PHE A 73 -11.07 -4.55 7.89
N SER A 74 -10.63 -3.41 7.36
CA SER A 74 -10.06 -3.32 6.01
C SER A 74 -8.81 -4.18 5.85
N GLN A 75 -7.96 -4.27 6.87
CA GLN A 75 -6.79 -5.16 6.83
C GLN A 75 -7.17 -6.63 6.65
N ILE A 76 -8.15 -7.13 7.43
CA ILE A 76 -8.61 -8.51 7.34
C ILE A 76 -9.31 -8.75 6.00
N LEU A 77 -10.19 -7.84 5.59
CA LEU A 77 -10.98 -7.96 4.36
C LEU A 77 -10.09 -8.07 3.11
N PHE A 78 -9.02 -7.27 3.03
CA PHE A 78 -8.10 -7.26 1.90
C PHE A 78 -6.86 -8.16 2.11
N SER A 79 -6.85 -8.97 3.17
CA SER A 79 -5.72 -9.86 3.45
C SER A 79 -5.63 -10.95 2.39
N THR A 80 -4.40 -11.22 1.96
CA THR A 80 -4.08 -12.27 0.98
C THR A 80 -3.35 -13.45 1.62
N LYS A 81 -3.23 -13.48 2.95
CA LYS A 81 -2.42 -14.45 3.68
C LYS A 81 -3.12 -14.91 4.96
N GLY A 82 -2.72 -16.08 5.45
CA GLY A 82 -3.10 -16.58 6.76
C GLY A 82 -4.58 -16.93 6.93
N TRP A 83 -4.99 -16.98 8.19
CA TRP A 83 -6.36 -17.28 8.59
C TRP A 83 -7.35 -16.22 8.10
N GLU A 84 -6.94 -14.94 8.11
CA GLU A 84 -7.74 -13.79 7.66
C GLU A 84 -8.31 -14.03 6.26
N ARG A 85 -7.44 -14.39 5.29
CA ARG A 85 -7.89 -14.73 3.93
C ARG A 85 -8.77 -15.97 3.92
N ASN A 86 -8.28 -17.07 4.50
CA ASN A 86 -8.87 -18.39 4.29
C ASN A 86 -10.26 -18.51 4.93
N GLU A 87 -10.41 -17.98 6.14
CA GLU A 87 -11.68 -18.03 6.87
C GLU A 87 -12.70 -17.06 6.28
N VAL A 88 -12.29 -15.82 5.94
CA VAL A 88 -13.18 -14.85 5.26
C VAL A 88 -13.70 -15.40 3.95
N LEU A 89 -12.83 -16.00 3.12
CA LEU A 89 -13.25 -16.63 1.87
C LEU A 89 -14.19 -17.82 2.11
N ALA A 90 -13.94 -18.63 3.15
CA ALA A 90 -14.82 -19.76 3.47
C ALA A 90 -16.21 -19.30 3.95
N VAL A 91 -16.32 -18.16 4.64
CA VAL A 91 -17.61 -17.54 5.00
C VAL A 91 -18.30 -17.00 3.75
N ALA A 92 -17.57 -16.28 2.89
CA ALA A 92 -18.10 -15.73 1.65
C ALA A 92 -18.63 -16.84 0.72
N GLN A 93 -17.90 -17.94 0.55
CA GLN A 93 -18.28 -19.06 -0.31
C GLN A 93 -19.54 -19.80 0.17
N ARG A 94 -19.81 -19.79 1.48
CA ARG A 94 -21.01 -20.37 2.07
C ARG A 94 -22.20 -19.40 2.08
N GLY A 95 -22.03 -18.19 1.53
CA GLY A 95 -23.06 -17.15 1.53
C GLY A 95 -23.32 -16.52 2.91
N GLY A 96 -22.36 -16.65 3.83
CA GLY A 96 -22.46 -16.05 5.16
C GLY A 96 -22.18 -14.55 5.17
N ASP A 97 -22.54 -13.89 6.27
CA ASP A 97 -22.22 -12.48 6.49
C ASP A 97 -20.75 -12.30 6.85
N VAL A 98 -19.96 -11.90 5.84
CA VAL A 98 -18.52 -11.63 5.98
C VAL A 98 -18.24 -10.47 6.93
N ALA A 99 -19.07 -9.43 6.90
CA ALA A 99 -18.84 -8.25 7.73
C ALA A 99 -19.05 -8.57 9.22
N ALA A 100 -20.12 -9.31 9.54
CA ALA A 100 -20.37 -9.79 10.89
C ALA A 100 -19.25 -10.70 11.40
N PHE A 101 -18.75 -11.61 10.55
CA PHE A 101 -17.65 -12.50 10.90
C PHE A 101 -16.34 -11.74 11.19
N ILE A 102 -15.96 -10.78 10.36
CA ILE A 102 -14.75 -9.99 10.59
C ILE A 102 -14.89 -9.19 11.90
N ASN A 103 -16.05 -8.58 12.15
CA ASN A 103 -16.29 -7.85 13.39
C ASN A 103 -16.22 -8.74 14.64
N SER A 104 -16.71 -9.98 14.57
CA SER A 104 -16.58 -10.92 15.70
C SER A 104 -15.12 -11.25 15.98
N LYS A 105 -14.30 -11.43 14.94
CA LYS A 105 -12.87 -11.70 15.09
C LYS A 105 -12.10 -10.52 15.66
N ILE A 106 -12.43 -9.30 15.25
CA ILE A 106 -11.83 -8.09 15.83
C ILE A 106 -12.19 -7.98 17.32
N ALA A 107 -13.43 -8.29 17.71
CA ALA A 107 -13.84 -8.28 19.11
C ALA A 107 -13.11 -9.35 19.93
N GLU A 108 -12.92 -10.56 19.39
CA GLU A 108 -12.11 -11.63 20.00
C GLU A 108 -10.65 -11.19 20.20
N GLU A 109 -10.04 -10.50 19.23
CA GLU A 109 -8.69 -9.96 19.34
C GLU A 109 -8.59 -8.90 20.46
N GLN A 110 -9.57 -8.00 20.54
CA GLN A 110 -9.59 -6.93 21.55
C GLN A 110 -9.82 -7.44 22.98
N ALA A 111 -10.53 -8.56 23.14
CA ALA A 111 -10.79 -9.17 24.45
C ALA A 111 -9.57 -9.92 25.04
N ASN A 112 -8.59 -10.25 24.20
CA ASN A 112 -7.38 -10.99 24.58
C ASN A 112 -6.15 -10.08 24.80
N VAL A 113 -6.34 -8.76 24.81
CA VAL A 113 -5.33 -7.73 25.07
C VAL A 113 -5.59 -7.09 26.43
#